data_AF-A0A4Q3KFT7-F1
#
_entry.id   AF-A0A4Q3KFT7-F1
#
_cell.length_a   1.000
_cell.length_b   1.000
_cell.length_c   1.000
_cell.angle_alpha   90.00
_cell.angle_beta   90.00
_cell.angle_gamma   90.00
#
_symmetry.space_group_name_H-M   'P 1'
#
loop_
_entity.id
_entity.type
_entity.pdbx_description
1 polymer ?
#
loop_
_entity_poly.entity_id
_entity_poly.type
_entity_poly.pdbx_seq_one_letter_code
_entity_poly.pdbx_strand_id
1 'polypeptide(L)'
;MMHTAAEHQALQAAKPARKRTSHQGKKLRYEGTRMPCPMCRSSSEVRTSYFPNVNMRESFYQCTNVECGCCFVFTGEISRILNPGAIPDPKVTIPLSSHVRREMVRVVLDNAGEVQHQARFSKPETGDLFAGNPPPADTT
;
A
#
# COMPACT_ATOMS: atom_id res chain seq x y z
N MET A 1 -45.21 -22.07 6.06
CA MET A 1 -46.05 -22.22 4.85
C MET A 1 -45.11 -22.48 3.69
N MET A 2 -45.16 -23.70 3.15
CA MET A 2 -44.22 -24.21 2.16
C MET A 2 -44.44 -23.49 0.83
N HIS A 3 -43.48 -22.68 0.38
CA HIS A 3 -43.48 -22.24 -1.01
C HIS A 3 -43.46 -23.48 -1.90
N THR A 4 -44.50 -23.67 -2.70
CA THR A 4 -44.59 -24.83 -3.57
C THR A 4 -43.38 -24.86 -4.52
N ALA A 5 -42.91 -26.04 -4.91
CA ALA A 5 -41.76 -26.16 -5.83
C ALA A 5 -41.99 -25.36 -7.13
N ALA A 6 -43.26 -25.22 -7.53
CA ALA A 6 -43.72 -24.40 -8.64
C ALA A 6 -43.45 -22.90 -8.42
N GLU A 7 -43.72 -22.35 -7.24
CA GLU A 7 -43.42 -20.95 -6.90
C GLU A 7 -41.92 -20.66 -6.95
N HIS A 8 -41.10 -21.58 -6.43
CA HIS A 8 -39.65 -21.41 -6.44
C HIS A 8 -39.08 -21.50 -7.87
N GLN A 9 -39.63 -22.38 -8.72
CA GLN A 9 -39.27 -22.45 -10.14
C GLN A 9 -39.69 -21.18 -10.91
N ALA A 10 -40.90 -20.67 -10.68
CA ALA A 10 -41.37 -19.43 -11.31
C ALA A 10 -40.47 -18.24 -10.93
N LEU A 11 -40.08 -18.14 -9.65
CA LEU A 11 -39.14 -17.12 -9.18
C LEU A 11 -37.73 -17.26 -9.77
N GLN A 12 -37.26 -18.48 -10.04
CA GLN A 12 -35.97 -18.69 -10.70
C GLN A 12 -36.03 -18.37 -12.20
N ALA A 13 -37.13 -18.70 -12.88
CA ALA A 13 -37.34 -18.39 -14.29
C ALA A 13 -37.49 -16.87 -14.54
N ALA A 14 -38.08 -16.14 -13.58
CA ALA A 14 -38.26 -14.69 -13.66
C ALA A 14 -37.00 -13.87 -13.33
N LYS A 15 -35.91 -14.49 -12.82
CA LYS A 15 -34.68 -13.75 -12.52
C LYS A 15 -34.00 -13.32 -13.83
N PRO A 16 -33.79 -12.01 -14.07
CA PRO A 16 -33.14 -11.55 -15.29
C PRO A 16 -31.72 -12.12 -15.36
N ALA A 17 -31.30 -12.55 -16.55
CA ALA A 17 -29.94 -13.05 -16.78
C ALA A 17 -28.94 -11.98 -16.33
N ARG A 18 -28.19 -12.26 -15.27
CA ARG A 18 -27.17 -11.35 -14.75
C ARG A 18 -26.13 -11.16 -15.86
N LYS A 19 -26.16 -10.00 -16.51
CA LYS A 19 -25.15 -9.63 -17.51
C LYS A 19 -23.79 -9.80 -16.84
N ARG A 20 -23.03 -10.81 -17.27
CA ARG A 20 -21.62 -10.94 -16.90
C ARG A 20 -20.92 -9.81 -17.64
N THR A 21 -20.88 -8.63 -17.03
CA THR A 21 -19.91 -7.62 -17.44
C THR A 21 -18.57 -8.27 -17.21
N SER A 22 -17.91 -8.69 -18.29
CA SER A 22 -16.49 -8.97 -18.22
C SER A 22 -15.87 -7.70 -17.66
N HIS A 23 -15.33 -7.76 -16.45
CA HIS A 23 -14.31 -6.82 -16.05
C HIS A 23 -13.12 -7.11 -16.97
N GLN A 24 -13.18 -6.68 -18.24
CA GLN A 24 -11.95 -6.26 -18.90
C GLN A 24 -11.42 -5.21 -17.95
N GLY A 25 -10.41 -5.60 -17.17
CA GLY A 25 -9.96 -4.87 -16.00
C GLY A 25 -9.93 -3.40 -16.36
N LYS A 26 -10.73 -2.59 -15.66
CA LYS A 26 -10.59 -1.14 -15.73
C LYS A 26 -9.09 -0.92 -15.64
N LYS A 27 -8.44 -0.47 -16.72
CA LYS A 27 -7.04 -0.06 -16.65
C LYS A 27 -7.02 0.89 -15.47
N LEU A 28 -6.47 0.46 -14.35
CA LEU A 28 -6.43 1.26 -13.14
C LEU A 28 -5.73 2.52 -13.61
N ARG A 29 -6.48 3.60 -13.81
CA ARG A 29 -5.91 4.87 -14.23
C ARG A 29 -5.13 5.30 -13.01
N TYR A 30 -3.85 4.97 -13.00
CA TYR A 30 -2.93 5.35 -11.96
C TYR A 30 -2.69 6.85 -12.14
N GLU A 31 -3.70 7.65 -11.77
CA GLU A 31 -3.64 9.11 -11.78
C GLU A 31 -2.54 9.61 -10.82
N GLY A 32 -2.15 8.77 -9.85
CA GLY A 32 -1.06 9.04 -8.90
C GLY A 32 0.37 9.04 -9.46
N THR A 33 0.61 8.74 -10.74
CA THR A 33 1.96 8.79 -11.35
C THR A 33 2.05 9.77 -12.52
N ARG A 34 1.02 10.60 -12.75
CA ARG A 34 1.06 11.58 -13.85
C ARG A 34 1.21 12.98 -13.28
N MET A 35 2.46 13.41 -13.11
CA MET A 35 2.77 14.82 -12.94
C MET A 35 2.30 15.59 -14.18
N PRO A 36 1.51 16.66 -14.07
CA PRO A 36 1.16 17.47 -15.23
C PRO A 36 2.42 18.17 -15.76
N CYS A 37 2.49 18.36 -17.08
CA CYS A 37 3.57 19.13 -17.68
C CYS A 37 3.56 20.57 -17.11
N PRO A 38 4.70 21.13 -16.65
CA PRO A 38 4.73 22.48 -16.10
C PRO A 38 4.39 23.56 -17.13
N MET A 39 4.60 23.29 -18.42
CA MET A 39 4.39 24.25 -19.51
C MET A 39 2.94 24.27 -20.02
N CYS A 40 2.41 23.11 -20.43
CA CYS A 40 1.09 23.03 -21.08
C CYS A 40 0.03 22.29 -20.25
N ARG A 41 0.38 21.81 -19.05
CA ARG A 41 -0.50 21.02 -18.15
C ARG A 41 -1.07 19.74 -18.74
N SER A 42 -0.64 19.33 -19.93
CA SER A 42 -1.00 18.02 -20.47
C SER A 42 -0.37 16.91 -19.64
N SER A 43 -0.84 15.68 -19.87
CA SER A 43 -0.23 14.51 -19.24
C SER A 43 1.25 14.41 -19.58
N SER A 44 2.04 13.89 -18.64
CA SER A 44 3.40 13.43 -18.89
C SER A 44 3.53 11.93 -18.59
N GLU A 45 4.54 11.30 -19.17
CA GLU A 45 4.87 9.89 -19.02
C GLU A 45 6.26 9.75 -18.40
N VAL A 46 6.41 8.83 -17.43
CA VAL A 46 7.72 8.51 -16.84
C VAL A 46 8.51 7.66 -17.83
N ARG A 47 9.71 8.11 -18.19
CA ARG A 47 10.64 7.34 -19.05
C ARG A 47 11.56 6.46 -18.23
N THR A 48 12.18 7.03 -17.20
CA THR A 48 13.10 6.35 -16.31
C THR A 48 12.89 6.88 -14.90
N SER A 49 13.19 6.03 -13.92
CA SER A 49 13.19 6.45 -12.52
C SER A 49 14.23 5.66 -11.77
N TYR A 50 14.86 6.29 -10.79
CA TYR A 50 15.79 5.64 -9.89
C TYR A 50 15.57 6.13 -8.46
N PHE A 51 16.10 5.38 -7.49
CA PHE A 51 16.01 5.69 -6.08
C PHE A 51 17.36 6.18 -5.58
N PRO A 52 17.59 7.51 -5.52
CA PRO A 52 18.81 8.06 -4.94
C PRO A 52 18.93 7.77 -3.44
N ASN A 53 17.81 7.63 -2.73
CA ASN A 53 17.75 7.26 -1.31
C ASN A 53 16.52 6.36 -1.07
N VAL A 54 16.46 5.65 0.06
CA VAL A 54 15.33 4.81 0.44
C VAL A 54 14.02 5.61 0.53
N ASN A 55 14.12 6.89 0.94
CA ASN A 55 12.97 7.78 1.11
C ASN A 55 12.66 8.65 -0.11
N MET A 56 13.49 8.60 -1.16
CA MET A 56 13.43 9.54 -2.26
C MET A 56 13.47 8.82 -3.61
N ARG A 57 12.60 9.23 -4.53
CA ARG A 57 12.56 8.74 -5.90
C ARG A 57 12.73 9.88 -6.87
N GLU A 58 13.67 9.74 -7.78
CA GLU A 58 13.87 10.67 -8.89
C GLU A 58 13.32 10.03 -10.17
N SER A 59 12.52 10.78 -10.91
CA SER A 59 11.82 10.31 -12.11
C SER A 59 11.91 11.32 -13.23
N PHE A 60 12.26 10.84 -14.42
CA PHE A 60 12.32 11.61 -15.65
C PHE A 60 10.98 11.51 -16.37
N TYR A 61 10.36 12.65 -16.61
CA TYR A 61 9.07 12.78 -17.27
C TYR A 61 9.24 13.37 -18.67
N GLN A 62 8.43 12.90 -19.61
CA GLN A 62 8.26 13.47 -20.93
C GLN A 62 6.79 13.81 -21.18
N CYS A 63 6.54 15.02 -21.65
CA CYS A 63 5.21 15.47 -22.05
C CYS A 63 4.62 14.62 -23.18
N THR A 64 3.34 14.25 -23.09
CA THR A 64 2.66 13.50 -24.16
C THR A 64 2.20 14.39 -25.31
N ASN A 65 2.07 15.70 -25.09
CA ASN A 65 1.79 16.64 -26.18
C ASN A 65 3.05 16.80 -27.03
N VAL A 66 2.99 16.33 -28.28
CA VAL A 66 4.08 16.38 -29.25
C VAL A 66 4.52 17.81 -29.57
N GLU A 67 3.62 18.79 -29.47
CA GLU A 67 3.97 20.20 -29.69
C GLU A 67 4.78 20.78 -28.53
N CYS A 68 4.54 20.29 -27.31
CA CYS A 68 5.24 20.76 -26.13
C CYS A 68 6.58 20.03 -25.93
N GLY A 69 6.58 18.69 -26.03
CA GLY A 69 7.79 17.86 -25.95
C GLY A 69 8.63 17.99 -24.67
N CYS A 70 8.20 18.78 -23.68
CA CYS A 70 9.00 19.13 -22.52
C CYS A 70 9.39 17.89 -21.72
N CYS A 71 10.69 17.79 -21.43
CA CYS A 71 11.26 16.78 -20.56
C CYS A 71 11.71 17.43 -19.26
N PHE A 72 11.32 16.87 -18.12
CA PHE A 72 11.65 17.42 -16.81
C PHE A 72 11.91 16.31 -15.78
N VAL A 73 12.65 16.65 -14.74
CA VAL A 73 12.95 15.76 -13.62
C VAL A 73 12.04 16.09 -12.46
N PHE A 74 11.48 15.07 -11.84
CA PHE A 74 10.69 15.17 -10.62
C PHE A 74 11.31 14.32 -9.53
N THR A 75 11.53 14.95 -8.38
CA THR A 75 12.03 14.30 -7.18
C THR A 75 10.91 14.24 -6.16
N GLY A 76 10.45 13.03 -5.83
CA GLY A 76 9.44 12.78 -4.82
C GLY A 76 10.08 12.22 -3.56
N GLU A 77 9.82 12.86 -2.42
CA GLU A 77 10.31 12.44 -1.11
C GLU A 77 9.16 12.05 -0.18
N ILE A 78 9.36 11.00 0.61
CA ILE A 78 8.45 10.61 1.68
C ILE A 78 8.67 11.53 2.89
N SER A 79 7.85 12.59 2.97
CA SER A 79 7.96 13.60 4.03
C SER A 79 7.55 13.09 5.42
N ARG A 80 6.49 12.28 5.52
CA ARG A 80 5.96 11.78 6.79
C ARG A 80 5.09 10.56 6.64
N ILE A 81 5.07 9.73 7.68
CA ILE A 81 4.20 8.57 7.80
C ILE A 81 2.90 8.97 8.50
N LEU A 82 1.76 8.61 7.91
CA LEU A 82 0.43 8.86 8.49
C LEU A 82 -0.02 7.73 9.45
N ASN A 83 0.48 6.51 9.25
CA ASN A 83 0.25 5.36 10.11
C ASN A 83 1.48 4.45 10.03
N PRO A 84 2.10 4.02 11.15
CA PRO A 84 3.18 3.03 11.09
C PRO A 84 2.70 1.77 10.35
N GLY A 85 3.55 1.28 9.44
CA GLY A 85 3.30 0.00 8.77
C GLY A 85 3.40 -1.16 9.76
N ALA A 86 2.80 -2.30 9.40
CA ALA A 86 2.90 -3.52 10.20
C ALA A 86 4.32 -4.11 10.24
N ILE A 87 5.19 -3.69 9.32
CA ILE A 87 6.59 -4.11 9.22
C ILE A 87 7.45 -2.87 9.04
N PRO A 88 7.84 -2.18 10.13
CA PRO A 88 8.76 -1.05 10.06
C PRO A 88 10.20 -1.55 9.87
N ASP A 89 10.94 -0.95 8.94
CA ASP A 89 12.39 -1.15 8.83
C ASP A 89 13.09 -0.22 9.85
N PRO A 90 13.85 -0.76 10.82
CA PRO A 90 14.53 0.06 11.83
C PRO A 90 15.63 0.95 11.26
N LYS A 91 16.10 0.69 10.03
CA LYS A 91 17.13 1.52 9.37
C LYS A 91 16.55 2.79 8.76
N VAL A 92 15.22 2.84 8.57
CA VAL A 92 14.55 3.94 7.86
C VAL A 92 13.82 4.84 8.85
N THR A 93 14.46 5.96 9.18
CA THR A 93 13.86 6.97 10.07
C THR A 93 13.06 7.97 9.24
N ILE A 94 11.73 7.81 9.20
CA ILE A 94 10.79 8.80 8.63
C ILE A 94 9.91 9.35 9.76
N PRO A 95 9.74 10.68 9.87
CA PRO A 95 8.92 11.24 10.94
C PRO A 95 7.43 10.88 10.77
N LEU A 96 6.76 10.62 11.90
CA LEU A 96 5.30 10.48 11.94
C LEU A 96 4.63 11.85 11.82
N SER A 97 3.46 11.89 11.18
CA SER A 97 2.65 13.11 11.11
C SER A 97 2.17 13.58 12.49
N SER A 98 1.98 14.89 12.65
CA SER A 98 1.54 15.51 13.90
C SER A 98 0.15 15.07 14.37
N HIS A 99 -0.69 14.56 13.45
CA HIS A 99 -2.05 14.12 13.76
C HIS A 99 -2.09 12.72 14.39
N VAL A 100 -0.99 11.96 14.37
CA VAL A 100 -0.92 10.64 15.00
C VAL A 100 -0.74 10.82 16.51
N ARG A 101 -1.79 10.52 17.27
CA ARG A 101 -1.76 10.47 18.74
C ARG A 101 -0.95 9.25 19.20
N ARG A 102 0.36 9.40 19.27
CA ARG A 102 1.32 8.31 19.57
C ARG A 102 0.97 7.54 20.84
N GLU A 103 0.56 8.27 21.89
CA GLU A 103 0.16 7.68 23.17
C GLU A 103 -1.08 6.78 23.03
N MET A 104 -2.11 7.24 22.32
CA MET A 104 -3.31 6.44 22.08
C MET A 104 -2.98 5.18 21.26
N VAL A 105 -2.14 5.31 20.22
CA VAL A 105 -1.70 4.16 19.42
C VAL A 105 -0.99 3.14 20.29
N ARG A 106 -0.09 3.58 21.18
CA ARG A 106 0.59 2.71 22.13
C ARG A 106 -0.40 1.98 23.05
N VAL A 107 -1.33 2.70 23.67
CA VAL A 107 -2.35 2.10 24.55
C VAL A 107 -3.20 1.07 23.82
N VAL A 108 -3.59 1.33 22.57
CA VAL A 108 -4.36 0.36 21.76
C VAL A 108 -3.53 -0.90 21.49
N LEU A 109 -2.24 -0.75 21.17
CA LEU A 109 -1.35 -1.89 20.94
C LEU A 109 -1.11 -2.71 22.22
N ASP A 110 -0.93 -2.05 23.36
CA ASP A 110 -0.72 -2.70 24.66
C ASP A 110 -1.96 -3.49 25.13
N ASN A 111 -3.17 -3.07 24.75
CA ASN A 111 -4.43 -3.71 25.12
C ASN A 111 -5.01 -4.63 24.04
N ALA A 112 -4.37 -4.73 22.87
CA ALA A 112 -4.89 -5.53 21.77
C ALA A 112 -4.80 -7.03 22.08
N GLY A 113 -5.91 -7.75 21.89
CA GLY A 113 -5.92 -9.21 21.99
C GLY A 113 -5.20 -9.86 20.81
N GLU A 114 -4.43 -10.91 21.08
CA GLU A 114 -3.74 -11.68 20.05
C GLU A 114 -4.70 -12.64 19.34
N VAL A 115 -4.62 -12.71 18.01
CA VAL A 115 -5.34 -13.68 17.18
C VAL A 115 -4.31 -14.42 16.32
N GLN A 116 -4.51 -15.72 16.11
CA GLN A 116 -3.63 -16.53 15.27
C GLN A 116 -3.65 -16.01 13.82
N HIS A 117 -2.60 -15.29 13.42
CA HIS A 117 -2.39 -14.80 12.06
C HIS A 117 -0.94 -15.07 11.64
N GLN A 118 -0.75 -15.80 10.54
CA GLN A 118 0.56 -16.08 9.97
C GLN A 118 0.81 -15.18 8.76
N ALA A 119 1.80 -14.28 8.86
CA ALA A 119 2.22 -13.45 7.75
C ALA A 119 2.86 -14.31 6.64
N ARG A 120 2.29 -14.30 5.44
CA ARG A 120 2.73 -15.16 4.31
C ARG A 120 3.80 -14.53 3.41
N PHE A 121 3.99 -13.21 3.47
CA PHE A 121 4.80 -12.46 2.51
C PHE A 121 5.97 -11.67 3.14
N SER A 122 6.12 -11.67 4.45
CA SER A 122 7.27 -11.05 5.12
C SER A 122 8.47 -11.97 5.04
N LYS A 123 9.61 -11.49 4.52
CA LYS A 123 10.90 -12.10 4.85
C LYS A 123 11.11 -11.88 6.36
N PRO A 124 11.40 -12.91 7.15
CA PRO A 124 11.72 -12.73 8.55
C PRO A 124 13.11 -12.07 8.62
N GLU A 125 13.17 -10.74 8.62
CA GLU A 125 14.34 -9.96 9.03
C GLU A 125 14.42 -10.10 10.57
N THR A 126 14.77 -11.30 11.02
CA THR A 126 14.93 -11.63 12.42
C THR A 126 16.25 -11.01 12.87
N GLY A 127 16.22 -9.70 13.12
CA GLY A 127 17.24 -9.00 13.88
C GLY A 127 17.18 -9.31 15.37
N ASP A 128 16.12 -9.99 15.82
CA ASP A 128 15.97 -10.48 17.19
C ASP A 128 16.62 -11.86 17.34
N LEU A 129 17.94 -11.81 17.44
CA LEU A 129 18.79 -12.82 18.07
C LEU A 129 18.34 -13.03 19.52
N PHE A 130 17.31 -13.85 19.70
CA PHE A 130 17.13 -14.70 20.89
C PHE A 130 18.26 -15.74 21.04
N ALA A 131 19.51 -15.35 20.75
CA ALA A 131 20.66 -16.00 21.36
C ALA A 131 20.76 -15.43 22.77
N GLY A 132 19.86 -15.91 23.64
CA GLY A 132 20.09 -15.85 25.08
C GLY A 132 21.43 -16.50 25.36
N ASN A 133 22.44 -15.72 25.71
CA ASN A 133 23.51 -16.29 26.52
C ASN A 133 22.84 -16.67 27.85
N PRO A 134 22.87 -17.95 28.26
CA PRO A 134 22.39 -18.30 29.58
C PRO A 134 23.23 -17.54 30.62
N PRO A 135 22.61 -17.08 31.73
CA PRO A 135 23.37 -16.44 32.80
C PRO A 135 24.45 -17.42 33.30
N PRO A 136 25.66 -16.95 33.61
CA PRO A 136 26.70 -17.82 34.15
C PRO A 136 26.19 -18.47 35.43
N ALA A 137 26.32 -19.80 35.53
CA ALA A 137 25.84 -20.56 36.66
C ALA A 137 26.52 -20.07 37.96
N ASP A 138 25.69 -19.71 38.94
CA ASP A 138 26.14 -19.38 40.29
C ASP A 138 26.97 -20.54 40.83
N THR A 139 28.26 -20.30 41.01
CA THR A 139 29.18 -21.24 41.65
C THR A 139 29.21 -20.87 43.14
N THR A 140 28.79 -21.82 43.97
CA THR A 140 28.85 -21.79 45.45
C THR A 140 30.21 -21.33 45.97
#